data_AF-A0A2E5TW75-F1
#
_entry.id   AF-A0A2E5TW75-F1
#
_cell.length_a   1.000
_cell.length_b   1.000
_cell.length_c   1.000
_cell.angle_alpha   90.00
_cell.angle_beta   90.00
_cell.angle_gamma   90.00
#
_symmetry.space_group_name_H-M   'P 1'
#
loop_
_entity.id
_entity.type
_entity.pdbx_description
1 polymer ?
#
loop_
_entity_poly.entity_id
_entity_poly.type
_entity_poly.pdbx_seq_one_letter_code
_entity_poly.pdbx_strand_id
1 'polypeptide(L)' 'MAINPRKHLGLGPLKKPLFGHNRSHALNATQKISKPNIQKRKITINDKVYVVKLTVREIRTLDKKGVSLK' A
#
# COMPACT_ATOMS: atom_id res chain seq x y z
N MET A 1 -16.69 15.45 10.65
CA MET A 1 -15.88 14.21 10.74
C MET A 1 -14.66 14.32 9.82
N ALA A 2 -13.46 13.97 10.29
CA ALA A 2 -12.33 13.78 9.37
C ALA A 2 -12.59 12.55 8.50
N ILE A 3 -12.70 12.74 7.18
CA ILE A 3 -12.88 11.64 6.23
C ILE A 3 -11.61 10.78 6.27
N ASN A 4 -11.75 9.49 6.54
CA ASN A 4 -10.65 8.55 6.38
C ASN A 4 -10.49 8.26 4.87
N PRO A 5 -9.40 8.71 4.21
CA PRO A 5 -9.29 8.63 2.77
C PRO A 5 -9.16 7.18 2.27
N ARG A 6 -8.63 6.24 3.08
CA ARG A 6 -8.53 4.82 2.68
C ARG A 6 -9.90 4.13 2.65
N LYS A 7 -10.75 4.39 3.67
CA LYS A 7 -12.11 3.82 3.72
C LYS A 7 -12.97 4.33 2.55
N HIS A 8 -12.85 5.61 2.20
CA HIS A 8 -13.57 6.19 1.06
C HIS A 8 -13.22 5.52 -0.26
N LEU A 9 -11.96 5.12 -0.45
CA LEU A 9 -11.50 4.41 -1.65
C LEU A 9 -11.83 2.91 -1.66
N GLY A 10 -12.54 2.42 -0.64
CA GLY A 10 -12.83 1.00 -0.46
C GLY A 10 -11.58 0.17 -0.18
N LEU A 11 -10.52 0.78 0.36
CA LEU A 11 -9.26 0.11 0.67
C LEU A 11 -9.28 -0.42 2.11
N GLY A 12 -8.71 -1.61 2.29
CA GLY A 12 -8.49 -2.20 3.60
C GLY A 12 -7.36 -1.51 4.40
N PRO A 13 -6.94 -2.12 5.53
CA PRO A 13 -5.77 -1.64 6.28
C PRO A 13 -4.50 -1.72 5.42
N LEU A 14 -3.49 -0.92 5.78
CA LEU A 14 -2.20 -0.94 5.08
C LEU A 14 -1.57 -2.34 5.19
N LYS A 15 -0.99 -2.83 4.10
CA LYS A 15 -0.35 -4.14 4.07
C LYS A 15 0.82 -4.18 5.07
N LYS A 16 0.81 -5.20 5.93
CA LYS A 16 1.88 -5.46 6.92
C LYS A 16 3.09 -6.13 6.26
N PRO A 17 4.30 -5.97 6.81
CA PRO A 17 5.47 -6.73 6.36
C PRO A 17 5.29 -8.22 6.64
N LEU A 18 5.89 -9.05 5.79
CA LEU A 18 5.95 -10.50 5.99
C LEU A 18 7.29 -10.88 6.63
N PHE A 19 7.24 -11.70 7.66
CA PHE A 19 8.40 -12.26 8.33
C PHE A 19 8.65 -13.68 7.83
N GLY A 20 9.91 -14.02 7.58
CA GLY A 20 10.30 -15.34 7.12
C GLY A 20 11.80 -15.55 7.18
N HIS A 21 12.28 -16.56 6.46
CA HIS A 21 13.69 -16.89 6.42
C HIS A 21 14.17 -16.96 4.96
N ASN A 22 15.39 -16.49 4.71
CA ASN A 22 16.15 -16.89 3.53
C ASN A 22 16.82 -18.25 3.81
N ARG A 23 17.03 -19.03 2.75
CA ARG A 23 17.76 -20.31 2.78
C ARG A 23 19.00 -20.19 1.90
N SER A 24 20.15 -20.66 2.38
CA SER A 24 21.36 -20.77 1.57
C SER A 24 21.36 -22.05 0.72
N HIS A 25 22.38 -22.22 -0.13
CA HIS A 25 22.62 -23.47 -0.85
C HIS A 25 22.81 -24.67 0.10
N ALA A 26 23.38 -24.43 1.29
CA ALA A 26 23.50 -25.42 2.37
C ALA A 26 22.26 -25.46 3.29
N LEU A 27 21.14 -24.83 2.91
CA LEU A 27 19.87 -24.76 3.64
C LEU A 27 19.91 -24.03 4.99
N ASN A 28 20.95 -23.24 5.27
CA ASN A 28 21.02 -22.43 6.48
C ASN A 28 19.94 -21.34 6.49
N ALA A 29 19.32 -21.15 7.65
CA ALA A 29 18.22 -20.22 7.87
C ALA A 29 18.73 -18.84 8.33
N THR A 30 18.41 -17.78 7.60
CA THR A 30 18.63 -16.39 8.08
C THR A 30 17.31 -15.63 8.12
N GLN A 31 17.05 -14.90 9.20
CA GLN A 31 15.81 -14.12 9.34
C GLN A 31 15.77 -13.01 8.29
N LYS A 32 14.61 -12.85 7.63
CA LYS A 32 14.38 -11.81 6.63
C LYS A 32 12.98 -11.21 6.77
N ILE A 33 12.92 -9.90 6.58
CA ILE A 33 11.67 -9.13 6.55
C ILE A 33 11.39 -8.68 5.11
N SER A 34 10.22 -9.03 4.59
CA SER A 34 9.76 -8.59 3.27
C SER A 34 8.75 -7.44 3.43
N LYS A 35 9.22 -6.22 3.14
CA LYS A 35 8.40 -4.99 3.23
C LYS A 35 7.61 -4.78 1.94
N PRO A 36 6.30 -4.48 2.00
CA PRO A 36 5.55 -4.09 0.81
C PRO A 36 6.02 -2.72 0.31
N ASN A 37 6.02 -2.53 -1.01
CA ASN A 37 6.31 -1.24 -1.62
C ASN A 37 5.15 -0.26 -1.36
N ILE A 38 5.36 0.71 -0.48
CA ILE A 38 4.40 1.72 -0.08
C ILE A 38 4.83 3.07 -0.66
N GLN A 39 3.94 3.70 -1.42
CA GLN A 39 4.12 5.00 -2.02
C GLN A 39 3.13 6.02 -1.43
N LYS A 40 3.56 7.26 -1.27
CA LYS A 40 2.67 8.37 -0.88
C LYS A 40 2.10 8.99 -2.16
N ARG A 41 0.79 9.14 -2.26
CA ARG A 41 0.10 9.78 -3.39
C ARG A 41 -0.91 10.80 -2.89
N LYS A 42 -1.16 11.84 -3.70
CA LYS A 42 -2.18 12.84 -3.43
C LYS A 42 -3.47 12.43 -4.13
N ILE A 43 -4.57 12.54 -3.42
CA ILE A 43 -5.91 12.17 -3.91
C ILE A 43 -6.85 13.31 -3.56
N THR A 44 -7.58 13.80 -4.54
CA THR A 44 -8.63 14.79 -4.31
C THR A 44 -9.93 14.06 -4.01
N ILE A 45 -10.50 14.29 -2.83
CA ILE A 45 -11.79 13.76 -2.40
C ILE A 45 -12.63 14.95 -1.95
N ASN A 46 -13.79 15.19 -2.56
CA ASN A 46 -14.71 16.29 -2.23
C ASN A 46 -13.97 17.64 -2.11
N ASP A 47 -13.21 17.99 -3.15
CA ASP A 47 -12.41 19.22 -3.29
C ASP A 47 -11.30 19.43 -2.24
N LYS A 48 -11.01 18.41 -1.43
CA LYS A 48 -9.91 18.41 -0.46
C LYS A 48 -8.83 17.43 -0.89
N VAL A 49 -7.59 17.86 -0.79
CA VAL A 49 -6.42 17.03 -1.14
C VAL A 49 -5.98 16.24 0.09
N TYR A 50 -5.95 14.93 -0.05
CA TYR A 50 -5.48 14.00 0.98
C TYR A 50 -4.22 13.28 0.52
N VAL A 51 -3.25 13.16 1.41
CA VAL A 51 -2.07 12.32 1.18
C VAL A 51 -2.34 10.92 1.72
N VAL A 52 -2.33 9.92 0.83
CA VAL A 52 -2.60 8.53 1.19
C VAL A 52 -1.36 7.69 0.92
N LYS A 53 -1.00 6.85 1.90
CA LYS A 53 -0.03 5.77 1.69
C LYS A 53 -0.73 4.61 1.02
N LEU A 54 -0.28 4.23 -0.16
CA LEU A 54 -0.83 3.15 -0.96
C LEU A 54 0.26 2.15 -1.35
N THR A 55 -0.09 0.90 -1.52
CA THR A 55 0.78 -0.07 -2.19
C THR A 55 0.67 0.05 -3.70
N VAL A 56 1.70 -0.39 -4.44
CA VAL A 56 1.67 -0.40 -5.92
C VAL A 56 0.48 -1.20 -6.48
N ARG A 57 0.09 -2.29 -5.81
CA ARG A 57 -1.10 -3.07 -6.20
C ARG A 57 -2.38 -2.25 -6.04
N GLU A 58 -2.51 -1.52 -4.95
CA GLU A 58 -3.66 -0.64 -4.69
C GLU A 58 -3.73 0.48 -5.73
N ILE A 59 -2.59 1.12 -6.05
CA ILE A 59 -2.48 2.13 -7.11
C ILE A 59 -3.02 1.57 -8.44
N ARG A 60 -2.52 0.40 -8.87
CA ARG A 60 -2.99 -0.24 -10.11
C ARG A 60 -4.50 -0.53 -10.11
N THR A 61 -5.05 -0.93 -8.97
CA THR A 61 -6.51 -1.16 -8.87
C THR A 61 -7.32 0.12 -8.91
N LEU A 62 -6.79 1.23 -8.39
CA LEU A 62 -7.42 2.54 -8.44
C LEU A 62 -7.34 3.13 -9.85
N ASP A 63 -6.20 2.98 -10.53
CA ASP A 63 -6.03 3.36 -11.93
C ASP A 63 -7.03 2.62 -12.83
N LYS A 64 -7.21 1.30 -12.61
CA LYS A 64 -8.22 0.51 -13.33
C LYS A 64 -9.65 0.99 -13.08
N LYS A 65 -9.93 1.56 -11.90
CA LYS A 65 -11.23 2.14 -11.56
C LYS A 65 -11.41 3.57 -12.10
N GLY A 66 -10.39 4.16 -12.73
CA GLY A 66 -10.43 5.51 -13.27
C GLY A 66 -10.24 6.61 -12.22
N VAL A 67 -9.69 6.30 -11.04
CA VAL A 67 -9.40 7.32 -10.02
C VAL A 67 -8.11 8.04 -10.38
N SER A 68 -8.17 9.35 -10.62
CA SER A 68 -6.99 10.16 -10.92
C SER A 68 -6.09 10.32 -9.68
N LEU A 69 -5.01 9.55 -9.63
CA LEU A 69 -3.94 9.70 -8.62
C LEU A 69 -2.87 10.65 -9.17
N LYS A 70 -2.58 11.75 -8.44
CA LYS A 70 -1.41 12.61 -8.72
C LYS A 70 -0.30 12.29 -7.71
#